data_AF-A0A383AKV8-F1
#
_entry.id   AF-A0A383AKV8-F1
#
_cell.length_a   1.000
_cell.length_b   1.000
_cell.length_c   1.000
_cell.angle_alpha   90.00
_cell.angle_beta   90.00
_cell.angle_gamma   90.00
#
_symmetry.space_group_name_H-M   'P 1'
#
loop_
_entity.id
_entity.type
_entity.pdbx_description
1 polymer ?
#
loop_
_entity_poly.entity_id
_entity_poly.type
_entity_poly.pdbx_seq_one_letter_code
_entity_poly.pdbx_strand_id
1 'polypeptide(L)' 'MNAPSNNGSESDPPLIDQIPLELEPRIKEFFGNGEEIKVAVSTDLLENGNYGQDWLIATVDQLIMARLNGTPEYDLHVIP' A
#
# COMPACT_ATOMS: atom_id res chain seq x y z
N MET A 1 -2.76 42.00 14.08
CA MET A 1 -2.31 40.95 13.14
C MET A 1 -1.10 40.29 13.75
N ASN A 2 -1.18 39.00 14.06
CA ASN A 2 -0.05 38.10 14.28
C ASN A 2 -0.51 36.73 13.78
N ALA A 3 0.03 36.28 12.64
CA ALA A 3 -0.16 34.91 12.20
C ALA A 3 0.77 34.02 13.05
N PRO A 4 0.31 32.90 13.60
CA PRO A 4 1.21 31.96 14.25
C PRO A 4 2.07 31.29 13.16
N SER A 5 3.38 31.45 13.27
CA SER A 5 4.36 30.68 12.50
C SER A 5 4.25 29.22 12.90
N ASN A 6 3.62 28.39 12.08
CA ASN A 6 3.63 26.94 12.24
C ASN A 6 4.95 26.40 11.67
N ASN A 7 6.03 26.57 12.44
CA ASN A 7 7.30 25.88 12.19
C ASN A 7 7.18 24.46 12.73
N GLY A 8 6.79 23.54 11.87
CA GLY A 8 6.77 22.12 12.15
C GLY A 8 6.25 21.38 10.92
N SER A 9 7.16 20.78 10.16
CA SER A 9 6.80 19.77 9.16
C SER A 9 6.27 18.54 9.89
N GLU A 10 5.06 18.62 10.45
CA GLU A 10 4.26 17.43 10.71
C GLU A 10 3.80 16.97 9.33
N SER A 11 4.60 16.10 8.70
CA SER A 11 4.16 15.34 7.55
C SER A 11 2.93 14.54 7.97
N ASP A 12 1.83 14.65 7.23
CA ASP A 12 0.65 13.82 7.44
C ASP A 12 1.07 12.34 7.58
N PRO A 13 0.43 11.57 8.47
CA PRO A 13 0.74 10.17 8.61
C PRO A 13 0.59 9.47 7.25
N PRO A 14 1.48 8.51 6.93
CA PRO A 14 1.39 7.77 5.69
C PRO A 14 0.01 7.14 5.52
N LEU A 15 -0.52 7.16 4.30
CA LEU A 15 -1.80 6.54 3.97
C LEU A 15 -1.64 5.01 4.02
N ILE A 16 -2.06 4.43 5.14
CA ILE A 16 -2.02 2.99 5.39
C ILE A 16 -3.44 2.57 5.76
N ASP A 17 -4.16 2.07 4.76
CA ASP A 17 -5.43 1.39 4.97
C ASP A 17 -5.20 0.07 5.72
N GLN A 18 -6.24 -0.41 6.39
CA GLN A 18 -6.19 -1.70 7.08
C GLN A 18 -6.09 -2.84 6.05
N ILE A 19 -4.89 -3.40 5.91
CA ILE A 19 -4.62 -4.54 5.02
C ILE A 19 -5.40 -5.78 5.53
N PRO A 20 -6.03 -6.57 4.63
CA PRO A 20 -6.69 -7.82 5.00
C PRO A 20 -5.73 -8.78 5.71
N LEU A 21 -6.23 -9.44 6.75
CA LEU A 21 -5.42 -10.32 7.63
C LEU A 21 -4.79 -11.48 6.85
N GLU A 22 -5.44 -11.94 5.80
CA GLU A 22 -4.97 -12.99 4.91
C GLU A 22 -3.92 -12.50 3.89
N LEU A 23 -3.89 -11.20 3.60
CA LEU A 23 -2.98 -10.61 2.63
C LEU A 23 -1.64 -10.20 3.27
N GLU A 24 -1.69 -9.62 4.48
CA GLU A 24 -0.51 -9.07 5.16
C GLU A 24 0.65 -10.08 5.32
N PRO A 25 0.43 -11.35 5.70
CA PRO A 25 1.52 -12.32 5.79
C PRO A 25 2.17 -12.60 4.43
N ARG A 26 1.37 -12.64 3.35
CA ARG A 26 1.84 -12.98 2.00
C ARG A 26 2.70 -11.88 1.39
N ILE A 27 2.34 -10.61 1.59
CA ILE A 27 3.15 -9.50 1.09
C ILE A 27 4.48 -9.38 1.84
N LYS A 28 4.51 -9.74 3.13
CA LYS A 28 5.74 -9.72 3.95
C LYS A 28 6.75 -10.80 3.55
N GLU A 29 6.35 -11.81 2.76
CA GLU A 29 7.29 -12.80 2.20
C GLU A 29 8.28 -12.16 1.22
N PHE A 30 7.93 -11.02 0.63
CA PHE A 30 8.81 -10.27 -0.27
C PHE A 30 9.73 -9.29 0.44
N PHE A 31 9.58 -9.14 1.77
CA PHE A 31 10.26 -8.09 2.49
C PHE A 31 11.71 -8.48 2.83
N GLY A 32 12.62 -7.54 2.62
CA GLY A 32 13.95 -7.56 3.19
C GLY A 32 13.93 -7.39 4.70
N ASN A 33 15.08 -7.63 5.34
CA ASN A 33 15.22 -7.46 6.79
C ASN A 33 14.93 -6.01 7.20
N GLY A 34 13.89 -5.82 8.01
CA GLY A 34 13.52 -4.50 8.54
C GLY A 34 12.78 -3.60 7.55
N GLU A 35 12.35 -4.15 6.41
CA GLU A 35 11.49 -3.43 5.47
C GLU A 35 10.11 -3.20 6.08
N GLU A 36 9.56 -2.01 5.83
CA GLU A 36 8.30 -1.55 6.42
C GLU A 36 7.37 -1.02 5.33
N ILE A 37 6.07 -1.24 5.52
CA ILE A 37 5.03 -0.64 4.69
C ILE A 37 5.02 0.86 4.94
N LYS A 38 5.17 1.63 3.86
CA LYS A 38 5.07 3.09 3.89
C LYS A 38 3.75 3.59 3.30
N VAL A 39 3.14 2.82 2.41
CA VAL A 39 1.81 3.11 1.85
C VAL A 39 1.06 1.79 1.69
N ALA A 40 -0.22 1.77 2.04
CA ALA A 40 -1.12 0.69 1.67
C ALA A 40 -2.48 1.29 1.33
N VAL A 41 -2.91 1.12 0.09
CA VAL A 41 -4.20 1.64 -0.37
C VAL A 41 -4.97 0.56 -1.10
N SER A 42 -6.26 0.50 -0.82
CA SER A 42 -7.21 -0.20 -1.68
C SER A 42 -7.62 0.69 -2.85
N THR A 43 -7.76 0.10 -4.04
CA THR A 43 -8.18 0.80 -5.25
C THR A 43 -9.27 -0.01 -5.95
N ASP A 44 -10.29 0.72 -6.43
CA ASP A 44 -11.36 0.17 -7.26
C ASP A 44 -10.95 0.06 -8.75
N LEU A 45 -9.70 0.40 -9.08
CA LEU A 45 -9.16 0.35 -10.43
C LEU A 45 -8.04 -0.69 -10.52
N LEU A 46 -8.18 -1.58 -11.51
CA LEU A 46 -7.15 -2.51 -11.95
C LEU A 46 -6.11 -1.79 -12.82
N GLU A 47 -4.93 -2.38 -13.00
CA GLU A 47 -3.87 -1.86 -13.89
C GLU A 47 -4.35 -1.60 -15.33
N ASN A 48 -5.29 -2.43 -15.82
CA ASN A 48 -5.85 -2.31 -17.16
C ASN A 48 -6.93 -1.23 -17.29
N GLY A 49 -7.20 -0.46 -16.24
CA GLY A 49 -8.18 0.63 -16.22
C GLY A 49 -9.64 0.19 -16.02
N ASN A 50 -9.90 -1.11 -15.81
CA ASN A 50 -11.23 -1.60 -15.44
C ASN A 50 -11.46 -1.49 -13.93
N TYR A 51 -12.72 -1.60 -13.54
CA TYR A 51 -13.09 -1.67 -12.12
C TYR A 51 -12.79 -3.05 -11.52
N GLY A 52 -12.29 -3.06 -10.29
CA GLY A 52 -12.01 -4.27 -9.50
C GLY A 52 -11.31 -3.91 -8.19
N GLN A 53 -11.19 -4.85 -7.26
CA GLN A 53 -10.56 -4.59 -5.97
C GLN A 53 -9.09 -5.03 -6.00
N ASP A 54 -8.21 -4.05 -6.08
CA ASP A 54 -6.77 -4.24 -5.99
C ASP A 54 -6.20 -3.51 -4.77
N TRP A 55 -5.05 -3.98 -4.31
CA TRP A 55 -4.25 -3.34 -3.28
C TRP A 55 -2.93 -2.89 -3.88
N LEU A 56 -2.54 -1.67 -3.54
CA LEU A 56 -1.22 -1.12 -3.81
C LEU A 56 -0.51 -0.94 -2.47
N ILE A 57 0.55 -1.73 -2.27
CA ILE A 57 1.40 -1.64 -1.08
C ILE A 57 2.78 -1.17 -1.50
N ALA A 58 3.25 -0.05 -0.96
CA ALA A 58 4.60 0.44 -1.20
C ALA A 58 5.43 0.36 0.08
N THR A 59 6.67 -0.07 -0.07
CA THR A 59 7.73 0.03 0.93
C THR A 59 8.75 1.08 0.45
N VAL A 60 9.92 1.13 1.08
CA VAL A 60 11.05 1.94 0.59
C VAL A 60 11.65 1.35 -0.68
N ASP A 61 11.60 0.03 -0.84
CA ASP A 61 12.40 -0.70 -1.82
C ASP A 61 11.58 -1.28 -2.98
N GLN A 62 10.25 -1.34 -2.86
CA GLN A 62 9.40 -1.98 -3.86
C GLN A 62 7.93 -1.52 -3.77
N LEU A 63 7.22 -1.74 -4.87
CA LEU A 63 5.77 -1.66 -4.97
C LEU A 63 5.21 -3.08 -5.18
N ILE A 64 4.22 -3.45 -4.38
CA ILE A 64 3.52 -4.73 -4.46
C ILE A 64 2.07 -4.45 -4.84
N MET A 65 1.64 -5.04 -5.95
CA MET A 65 0.25 -5.06 -6.37
C MET A 65 -0.36 -6.39 -5.94
N ALA A 66 -1.49 -6.34 -5.23
CA ALA A 66 -2.22 -7.53 -4.81
C ALA A 66 -3.64 -7.52 -5.37
N ARG A 67 -3.96 -8.49 -6.23
CA ARG A 67 -5.16 -8.47 -7.06
C ARG A 67 -6.14 -9.54 -6.67
N LEU A 68 -7.42 -9.19 -6.49
CA LEU A 68 -8.49 -10.14 -6.16
C LEU A 68 -9.49 -10.24 -7.32
N ASN A 69 -9.00 -10.69 -8.48
CA ASN A 69 -9.75 -10.77 -9.74
C ASN A 69 -10.67 -11.99 -9.83
N GLY A 70 -11.56 -12.18 -8.85
CA GLY A 70 -12.49 -13.32 -8.80
C GLY A 70 -11.81 -14.65 -8.48
N THR A 71 -10.54 -14.63 -8.08
CA THR A 71 -9.79 -15.75 -7.53
C THR A 71 -9.99 -15.85 -6.02
N PRO A 72 -9.91 -17.05 -5.42
CA PRO A 72 -10.00 -17.20 -3.97
C PRO A 72 -8.80 -16.60 -3.23
N GLU A 73 -7.72 -16.29 -3.95
CA GLU A 73 -6.47 -15.79 -3.42
C GLU A 73 -5.98 -14.57 -4.18
N TYR A 74 -5.22 -13.70 -3.50
CA TYR A 74 -4.57 -12.54 -4.10
C TYR A 74 -3.44 -12.99 -5.03
N ASP A 75 -3.47 -12.49 -6.26
CA ASP A 75 -2.35 -12.59 -7.19
C ASP A 75 -1.39 -11.42 -6.94
N LEU A 76 -0.14 -11.74 -6.59
CA LEU A 76 0.86 -10.78 -6.11
C LEU A 76 1.89 -10.50 -7.21
N HIS A 77 2.07 -9.22 -7.52
CA HIS A 77 3.08 -8.76 -8.47
C HIS A 77 4.00 -7.76 -7.79
N VAL A 78 5.30 -8.05 -7.79
CA VAL A 78 6.33 -7.22 -7.16
C VAL A 78 7.06 -6.43 -8.23
N ILE A 79 7.14 -5.12 -8.02
CA ILE A 79 7.81 -4.14 -8.86
C ILE A 79 8.94 -3.54 -8.01
N PRO A 80 10.21 -3.85 -8.30
CA PRO A 80 11.36 -3.26 -7.62
C PRO A 80 11.52 -1.75 -7.86
#